data_AF-A0A661TTE8-F1
#
_entry.id   AF-A0A661TTE8-F1
#
_cell.length_a   1.000
_cell.length_b   1.000
_cell.length_c   1.000
_cell.angle_alpha   90.00
_cell.angle_beta   90.00
_cell.angle_gamma   90.00
#
_symmetry.space_group_name_H-M   'P 1'
#
loop_
_entity.id
_entity.type
_entity.pdbx_description
1 polymer ?
#
loop_
_entity_poly.entity_id
_entity_poly.type
_entity_poly.pdbx_seq_one_letter_code
_entity_poly.pdbx_strand_id
1 'polypeptide(L)'
;MFIKKNIYKKIPKLLKLEKPLVVFDIETTGLSLSADKIVELAYIKIWPSGMTKTEDIYLNPEIKISLEAQAVHGIKNRDVKNWPKFRDKSQELWDVFSNCYYSGFNIINFDLPVLRREFIRMGMDFDYNTDQIIDTREIFLKLVPRTLRTTYEYYCKKISRRQHRAVNDTNLALEILVCQLEKYKEIRDWEFINKVHKPSNDDYSDSTRKFYWLRSEAYFAFSKYIDKPLIQVAKDDPKFLEWILKSDFSEEIKNIIRQAQEREKQKERLLDKFIKIKK
;
A
#
# COMPACT_ATOMS: atom_id res chain seq x y z
N MET A 1 -25.58 3.86 9.13
CA MET A 1 -25.90 2.53 9.73
C MET A 1 -25.02 2.36 10.97
N PHE A 2 -25.48 2.83 12.14
CA PHE A 2 -24.65 2.83 13.35
C PHE A 2 -24.34 1.40 13.81
N ILE A 3 -23.06 1.09 13.90
CA ILE A 3 -22.53 -0.22 14.27
C ILE A 3 -23.07 -0.59 15.66
N LYS A 4 -23.55 -1.83 15.81
CA LYS A 4 -24.16 -2.36 17.05
C LYS A 4 -23.31 -1.95 18.27
N LYS A 5 -23.92 -1.15 19.16
CA LYS A 5 -23.38 -0.46 20.37
C LYS A 5 -22.51 -1.26 21.36
N ASN A 6 -22.17 -2.52 21.09
CA ASN A 6 -21.48 -3.42 22.03
C ASN A 6 -20.21 -4.10 21.51
N ILE A 7 -19.83 -3.99 20.23
CA ILE A 7 -18.66 -4.73 19.72
C ILE A 7 -17.32 -4.16 20.23
N TYR A 8 -17.23 -2.83 20.39
CA TYR A 8 -15.98 -2.14 20.76
C TYR A 8 -15.66 -2.17 22.26
N LYS A 9 -16.61 -2.49 23.14
CA LYS A 9 -16.42 -2.48 24.61
C LYS A 9 -15.35 -3.47 25.09
N LYS A 10 -15.05 -4.50 24.30
CA LYS A 10 -14.01 -5.49 24.63
C LYS A 10 -12.60 -5.03 24.24
N ILE A 11 -12.47 -4.03 23.36
CA ILE A 11 -11.18 -3.58 22.82
C ILE A 11 -10.21 -3.15 23.93
N PRO A 12 -10.60 -2.31 24.91
CA PRO A 12 -9.69 -1.89 25.96
C PRO A 12 -9.07 -3.06 26.73
N LYS A 13 -9.89 -4.08 27.04
CA LYS A 13 -9.43 -5.28 27.75
C LYS A 13 -8.56 -6.17 26.88
N LEU A 14 -8.91 -6.36 25.61
CA LEU A 14 -8.17 -7.23 24.69
C LEU A 14 -6.79 -6.67 24.33
N LEU A 15 -6.71 -5.35 24.12
CA LEU A 15 -5.47 -4.65 23.77
C LEU A 15 -4.71 -4.12 24.99
N LYS A 16 -5.28 -4.24 26.20
CA LYS A 16 -4.74 -3.66 27.44
C LYS A 16 -4.37 -2.18 27.26
N LEU A 17 -5.33 -1.38 26.77
CA LEU A 17 -5.09 0.02 26.43
C LEU A 17 -4.66 0.84 27.66
N GLU A 18 -3.48 1.46 27.58
CA GLU A 18 -2.98 2.41 28.60
C GLU A 18 -3.41 3.86 28.30
N LYS A 19 -3.70 4.15 27.03
CA LYS A 19 -4.22 5.42 26.52
C LYS A 19 -5.31 5.17 25.47
N PRO A 20 -6.13 6.18 25.09
CA PRO A 20 -7.23 5.97 24.17
C PRO A 20 -6.78 5.45 22.80
N LEU A 21 -7.61 4.64 22.16
CA LEU A 21 -7.48 4.24 20.76
C LEU A 21 -8.42 5.09 19.92
N VAL A 22 -7.91 5.70 18.85
CA VAL A 22 -8.73 6.38 17.85
C VAL A 22 -8.72 5.56 16.56
N VAL A 23 -9.90 5.09 16.17
CA VAL A 23 -10.12 4.48 14.87
C VAL A 23 -10.69 5.54 13.94
N PHE A 24 -10.05 5.83 12.81
CA PHE A 24 -10.48 6.93 11.95
C PHE A 24 -10.18 6.67 10.47
N ASP A 25 -10.80 7.49 9.63
CA ASP A 25 -10.69 7.52 8.18
C ASP A 25 -10.86 8.98 7.70
N ILE A 26 -10.23 9.34 6.59
CA ILE A 26 -10.36 10.69 5.99
C ILE A 26 -10.73 10.64 4.51
N GLU A 27 -11.50 11.65 4.09
CA GLU A 27 -11.62 12.00 2.68
C GLU A 27 -10.87 13.30 2.41
N THR A 28 -10.16 13.37 1.29
CA THR A 28 -9.23 14.45 0.98
C THR A 28 -9.49 15.08 -0.39
N THR A 29 -8.87 16.22 -0.65
CA THR A 29 -8.94 16.89 -1.96
C THR A 29 -8.26 16.12 -3.09
N GLY A 30 -7.43 15.13 -2.76
CA GLY A 30 -6.58 14.35 -3.66
C GLY A 30 -5.65 13.40 -2.89
N LEU A 31 -4.64 12.83 -3.57
CA LEU A 31 -3.76 11.78 -3.01
C LEU A 31 -2.38 12.28 -2.54
N SER A 32 -2.11 13.58 -2.58
CA SER A 32 -0.82 14.16 -2.18
C SER A 32 -0.74 14.36 -0.67
N LEU A 33 0.17 13.64 -0.01
CA LEU A 33 0.45 13.79 1.43
C LEU A 33 0.93 15.19 1.83
N SER A 34 1.51 15.96 0.91
CA SER A 34 2.07 17.28 1.19
C SER A 34 1.11 18.42 0.85
N ALA A 35 0.38 18.28 -0.26
CA ALA A 35 -0.44 19.36 -0.82
C ALA A 35 -1.92 19.25 -0.48
N ASP A 36 -2.47 18.03 -0.47
CA ASP A 36 -3.91 17.85 -0.29
C ASP A 36 -4.35 18.09 1.17
N LYS A 37 -5.66 18.31 1.31
CA LYS A 37 -6.31 18.72 2.56
C LYS A 37 -7.48 17.81 2.87
N ILE A 38 -7.82 17.72 4.16
CA ILE A 38 -8.96 16.95 4.64
C ILE A 38 -10.27 17.68 4.32
N VAL A 39 -11.25 16.92 3.83
CA VAL A 39 -12.62 17.36 3.51
C VAL A 39 -13.65 16.68 4.41
N GLU A 40 -13.38 15.45 4.85
CA GLU A 40 -14.17 14.70 5.85
C GLU A 40 -13.22 13.96 6.79
N LEU A 41 -13.53 13.92 8.08
CA LEU A 41 -12.80 13.17 9.11
C LEU A 41 -13.83 12.46 9.99
N ALA A 42 -13.91 11.14 9.86
CA ALA A 42 -14.75 10.30 10.68
C ALA A 42 -13.90 9.55 11.71
N TYR A 43 -14.33 9.50 12.97
CA TYR A 43 -13.59 8.76 13.98
C TYR A 43 -14.46 8.12 15.07
N ILE A 44 -13.90 7.10 15.71
CA ILE A 44 -14.35 6.51 16.96
C ILE A 44 -13.19 6.51 17.95
N LYS A 45 -13.29 7.33 18.99
CA LYS A 45 -12.35 7.32 20.12
C LYS A 45 -12.85 6.35 21.18
N ILE A 46 -11.98 5.46 21.65
CA ILE A 46 -12.25 4.41 22.63
C ILE A 46 -11.27 4.59 23.78
N TRP A 47 -11.77 4.89 24.98
CA TRP A 47 -10.93 5.08 26.17
C TRP A 47 -10.62 3.74 26.86
N PRO A 48 -9.58 3.67 27.70
CA PRO A 48 -9.30 2.50 28.54
C PRO A 48 -10.50 2.07 29.40
N SER A 49 -11.35 3.01 29.81
CA SER A 49 -12.60 2.75 30.55
C SER A 49 -13.69 2.05 29.73
N GLY A 50 -13.55 1.96 28.41
CA GLY A 50 -14.59 1.48 27.49
C GLY A 50 -15.62 2.53 27.09
N MET A 51 -15.48 3.77 27.56
CA MET A 51 -16.21 4.91 27.01
C MET A 51 -15.86 5.09 25.53
N THR A 52 -16.82 5.56 24.73
CA THR A 52 -16.64 5.82 23.30
C THR A 52 -17.22 7.15 22.88
N LYS A 53 -16.58 7.84 21.94
CA LYS A 53 -17.07 9.05 21.25
C LYS A 53 -16.94 8.80 19.76
N THR A 54 -17.99 9.11 19.01
CA THR A 54 -18.03 8.97 17.56
C THR A 54 -18.44 10.30 16.97
N GLU A 55 -17.71 10.77 15.99
CA GLU A 55 -18.03 11.98 15.24
C GLU A 55 -17.73 11.78 13.77
N ASP A 56 -18.40 12.59 12.97
CA ASP A 56 -18.22 12.70 11.54
C ASP A 56 -18.16 14.19 11.19
N ILE A 57 -17.00 14.65 10.73
CA ILE A 57 -16.66 16.07 10.65
C ILE A 57 -16.35 16.44 9.21
N TYR A 58 -17.16 17.35 8.67
CA TYR A 58 -16.99 17.92 7.34
C TYR A 58 -16.25 19.25 7.40
N LEU A 59 -15.22 19.39 6.57
CA LEU A 59 -14.28 20.51 6.61
C LEU A 59 -14.17 21.22 5.27
N ASN A 60 -14.06 22.56 5.31
CA ASN A 60 -13.68 23.35 4.16
C ASN A 60 -12.14 23.28 3.97
N PRO A 61 -11.64 22.66 2.89
CA PRO A 61 -10.20 22.48 2.67
C PRO A 61 -9.48 23.77 2.22
N GLU A 62 -10.22 24.84 1.91
CA GLU A 62 -9.68 26.10 1.37
C GLU A 62 -8.90 25.94 0.04
N ILE A 63 -8.99 24.77 -0.60
CA ILE A 63 -8.42 24.47 -1.93
C ILE A 63 -9.44 23.68 -2.75
N LYS A 64 -9.18 23.56 -4.06
CA LYS A 64 -10.05 22.82 -4.98
C LYS A 64 -9.92 21.31 -4.75
N ILE A 65 -11.05 20.62 -4.56
CA ILE A 65 -11.14 19.16 -4.59
C ILE A 65 -10.96 18.71 -6.05
N SER A 66 -10.05 17.77 -6.29
CA SER A 66 -9.81 17.17 -7.61
C SER A 66 -11.07 16.46 -8.14
N LEU A 67 -11.14 16.23 -9.45
CA LEU A 67 -12.30 15.53 -10.04
C LEU A 67 -12.29 14.05 -9.66
N GLU A 68 -11.09 13.49 -9.51
CA GLU A 68 -10.83 12.12 -9.09
C GLU A 68 -11.31 11.90 -7.66
N ALA A 69 -10.94 12.76 -6.71
CA ALA A 69 -11.45 12.68 -5.33
C ALA A 69 -12.97 12.87 -5.27
N GLN A 70 -13.50 13.87 -6.00
CA GLN A 70 -14.96 14.04 -6.16
C GLN A 70 -15.67 12.79 -6.68
N ALA A 71 -15.04 12.04 -7.59
CA ALA A 71 -15.62 10.81 -8.12
C ALA A 71 -15.59 9.65 -7.11
N VAL A 72 -14.67 9.66 -6.15
CA VAL A 72 -14.54 8.65 -5.09
C VAL A 72 -15.55 8.89 -3.97
N HIS A 73 -15.50 10.05 -3.31
CA HIS A 73 -16.28 10.32 -2.10
C HIS A 73 -17.53 11.19 -2.35
N GLY A 74 -17.68 11.76 -3.56
CA GLY A 74 -18.90 12.49 -3.97
C GLY A 74 -19.03 13.93 -3.47
N ILE A 75 -18.10 14.43 -2.64
CA ILE A 75 -18.14 15.79 -2.07
C ILE A 75 -17.61 16.79 -3.09
N LYS A 76 -18.45 17.74 -3.50
CA LYS A 76 -18.13 18.73 -4.53
C LYS A 76 -17.61 20.02 -3.91
N ASN A 77 -16.85 20.78 -4.70
CA ASN A 77 -16.35 22.11 -4.32
C ASN A 77 -17.43 23.11 -3.86
N ARG A 78 -18.70 22.90 -4.24
CA ARG A 78 -19.81 23.75 -3.81
C ARG A 78 -20.34 23.40 -2.43
N ASP A 79 -20.17 22.14 -2.00
CA ASP A 79 -20.75 21.61 -0.77
C ASP A 79 -19.97 22.12 0.45
N VAL A 80 -18.64 22.28 0.28
CA VAL A 80 -17.71 22.66 1.36
C VAL A 80 -17.73 24.13 1.77
N LYS A 81 -18.41 25.01 1.01
CA LYS A 81 -18.27 26.47 1.16
C LYS A 81 -18.59 26.99 2.56
N ASN A 82 -19.59 26.41 3.21
CA ASN A 82 -20.08 26.83 4.52
C ASN A 82 -19.61 25.91 5.66
N TRP A 83 -18.76 24.93 5.37
CA TRP A 83 -18.21 24.04 6.39
C TRP A 83 -17.11 24.75 7.19
N PRO A 84 -16.92 24.37 8.46
CA PRO A 84 -15.81 24.88 9.26
C PRO A 84 -14.48 24.48 8.60
N LYS A 85 -13.45 25.31 8.76
CA LYS A 85 -12.11 24.98 8.28
C LYS A 85 -11.40 24.12 9.32
N PHE A 86 -10.34 23.43 8.91
CA PHE A 86 -9.54 22.64 9.86
C PHE A 86 -9.07 23.49 11.05
N ARG A 87 -8.65 24.73 10.80
CA ARG A 87 -8.21 25.67 11.86
C ARG A 87 -9.30 26.00 12.89
N ASP A 88 -10.57 25.98 12.48
CA ASP A 88 -11.70 26.30 13.37
C ASP A 88 -11.99 25.12 14.32
N LYS A 89 -11.47 23.93 13.98
CA LYS A 89 -11.62 22.68 14.72
C LYS A 89 -10.31 22.12 15.30
N SER A 90 -9.17 22.76 15.02
CA SER A 90 -7.85 22.20 15.29
C SER A 90 -7.65 21.87 16.76
N GLN A 91 -8.04 22.75 17.70
CA GLN A 91 -7.89 22.48 19.12
C GLN A 91 -8.79 21.31 19.59
N GLU A 92 -10.05 21.27 19.13
CA GLU A 92 -10.96 20.17 19.45
C GLU A 92 -10.41 18.83 18.94
N LEU A 93 -9.92 18.81 17.70
CA LEU A 93 -9.31 17.63 17.10
C LEU A 93 -7.99 17.26 17.79
N TRP A 94 -7.20 18.24 18.25
CA TRP A 94 -5.99 17.97 19.00
C TRP A 94 -6.29 17.24 20.30
N ASP A 95 -7.31 17.66 21.05
CA ASP A 95 -7.71 17.00 22.30
C ASP A 95 -8.24 15.57 22.05
N VAL A 96 -8.76 15.31 20.85
CA VAL A 96 -9.21 13.98 20.40
C VAL A 96 -8.03 13.11 19.98
N PHE A 97 -7.07 13.61 19.20
CA PHE A 97 -6.05 12.78 18.56
C PHE A 97 -4.71 12.76 19.30
N SER A 98 -4.40 13.77 20.11
CA SER A 98 -3.16 13.80 20.87
C SER A 98 -3.09 12.65 21.89
N ASN A 99 -1.87 12.12 22.07
CA ASN A 99 -1.56 11.03 22.99
C ASN A 99 -2.54 9.83 22.92
N CYS A 100 -2.73 9.30 21.71
CA CYS A 100 -3.56 8.12 21.47
C CYS A 100 -2.75 6.97 20.84
N TYR A 101 -3.37 5.80 20.78
CA TYR A 101 -3.11 4.79 19.76
C TYR A 101 -3.97 5.11 18.53
N TYR A 102 -3.53 4.69 17.34
CA TYR A 102 -4.18 5.00 16.07
C TYR A 102 -4.51 3.71 15.31
N SER A 103 -5.70 3.63 14.73
CA SER A 103 -6.11 2.49 13.90
C SER A 103 -7.03 2.90 12.77
N GLY A 104 -7.06 2.07 11.73
CA GLY A 104 -7.91 2.20 10.56
C GLY A 104 -7.44 1.23 9.48
N PHE A 105 -7.74 1.52 8.21
CA PHE A 105 -7.35 0.69 7.08
C PHE A 105 -6.41 1.47 6.17
N ASN A 106 -5.13 1.05 6.06
CA ASN A 106 -4.09 1.77 5.33
C ASN A 106 -3.68 3.14 5.91
N ILE A 107 -4.03 3.42 7.18
CA ILE A 107 -3.78 4.71 7.82
C ILE A 107 -2.31 5.10 7.93
N ILE A 108 -1.39 4.11 7.98
CA ILE A 108 0.05 4.38 8.10
C ILE A 108 0.62 5.06 6.85
N ASN A 109 0.03 4.77 5.69
CA ASN A 109 0.51 5.23 4.39
C ASN A 109 -0.22 6.50 3.92
N PHE A 110 -1.33 6.88 4.54
CA PHE A 110 -2.17 7.99 4.05
C PHE A 110 -2.79 8.84 5.17
N ASP A 111 -3.81 8.34 5.86
CA ASP A 111 -4.66 9.13 6.75
C ASP A 111 -3.88 9.81 7.87
N LEU A 112 -2.99 9.06 8.53
CA LEU A 112 -2.22 9.55 9.67
C LEU A 112 -1.18 10.60 9.25
N PRO A 113 -0.37 10.40 8.18
CA PRO A 113 0.47 11.46 7.62
C PRO A 113 -0.29 12.73 7.21
N VAL A 114 -1.46 12.61 6.58
CA VAL A 114 -2.26 13.77 6.15
C VAL A 114 -2.81 14.53 7.37
N LEU A 115 -3.33 13.81 8.37
CA LEU A 115 -3.80 14.41 9.62
C LEU A 115 -2.68 15.17 10.35
N ARG A 116 -1.51 14.54 10.53
CA ARG A 116 -0.33 15.20 11.13
C ARG A 116 0.05 16.46 10.35
N ARG A 117 0.00 16.41 9.01
CA ARG A 117 0.30 17.58 8.17
C ARG A 117 -0.67 18.74 8.41
N GLU A 118 -1.97 18.47 8.59
CA GLU A 118 -2.93 19.53 8.92
C GLU A 118 -2.63 20.16 10.28
N PHE A 119 -2.25 19.37 11.28
CA PHE A 119 -1.81 19.92 12.56
C PHE A 119 -0.53 20.75 12.44
N ILE A 120 0.47 20.28 11.69
CA ILE A 120 1.73 21.02 11.47
C ILE A 120 1.44 22.40 10.86
N ARG A 121 0.48 22.49 9.92
CA ARG A 121 0.05 23.77 9.33
C ARG A 121 -0.55 24.73 10.38
N MET A 122 -1.10 24.21 11.47
CA MET A 122 -1.63 24.97 12.60
C MET A 122 -0.57 25.25 13.70
N GLY A 123 0.69 24.84 13.50
CA GLY A 123 1.73 24.97 14.52
C GLY A 123 1.65 23.94 15.64
N MET A 124 0.90 22.87 15.45
CA MET A 124 0.77 21.75 16.39
C MET A 124 1.41 20.51 15.76
N ASP A 125 2.16 19.71 16.49
CA ASP A 125 2.70 18.45 15.95
C ASP A 125 2.63 17.37 17.03
N PHE A 126 1.80 16.35 16.79
CA PHE A 126 1.82 15.18 17.64
C PHE A 126 2.72 14.15 16.97
N ASP A 127 3.82 13.84 17.63
CA ASP A 127 4.67 12.75 17.18
C ASP A 127 3.99 11.42 17.49
N TYR A 128 4.11 10.48 16.57
CA TYR A 128 3.60 9.12 16.75
C TYR A 128 4.68 8.12 16.34
N ASN A 129 4.79 7.06 17.13
CA ASN A 129 5.71 5.97 16.87
C ASN A 129 4.97 4.80 16.22
N THR A 130 5.70 3.93 15.52
CA THR A 130 5.12 2.77 14.84
C THR A 130 4.46 1.77 15.80
N ASP A 131 4.90 1.72 17.07
CA ASP A 131 4.30 0.93 18.14
C ASP A 131 2.93 1.47 18.60
N GLN A 132 2.53 2.65 18.14
CA GLN A 132 1.24 3.26 18.43
C GLN A 132 0.18 3.00 17.35
N ILE A 133 0.55 2.33 16.26
CA ILE A 133 -0.29 2.18 15.06
C ILE A 133 -0.78 0.73 14.93
N ILE A 134 -2.09 0.56 14.72
CA ILE A 134 -2.75 -0.71 14.42
C ILE A 134 -3.42 -0.58 13.05
N ASP A 135 -2.68 -0.89 11.98
CA ASP A 135 -3.21 -0.85 10.62
C ASP A 135 -3.83 -2.19 10.23
N THR A 136 -5.17 -2.19 10.05
CA THR A 136 -5.92 -3.41 9.76
C THR A 136 -5.62 -3.99 8.38
N ARG A 137 -5.19 -3.17 7.41
CA ARG A 137 -4.76 -3.63 6.09
C ARG A 137 -3.43 -4.36 6.18
N GLU A 138 -2.45 -3.80 6.89
CA GLU A 138 -1.14 -4.44 7.04
C GLU A 138 -1.24 -5.76 7.81
N ILE A 139 -2.07 -5.81 8.85
CA ILE A 139 -2.40 -7.06 9.55
C ILE A 139 -3.02 -8.07 8.58
N PHE A 140 -3.99 -7.66 7.76
CA PHE A 140 -4.61 -8.54 6.77
C PHE A 140 -3.59 -9.07 5.75
N LEU A 141 -2.79 -8.20 5.14
CA LEU A 141 -1.78 -8.60 4.15
C LEU A 141 -0.71 -9.52 4.73
N LYS A 142 -0.39 -9.38 6.02
CA LYS A 142 0.60 -10.21 6.71
C LYS A 142 0.04 -11.57 7.10
N LEU A 143 -1.20 -11.61 7.61
CA LEU A 143 -1.79 -12.81 8.21
C LEU A 143 -2.59 -13.67 7.24
N VAL A 144 -3.13 -13.10 6.16
CA VAL A 144 -3.90 -13.86 5.17
C VAL A 144 -2.93 -14.41 4.12
N PRO A 145 -2.74 -15.75 4.05
CA PRO A 145 -1.87 -16.34 3.04
C PRO A 145 -2.39 -16.00 1.65
N ARG A 146 -1.54 -15.51 0.74
CA ARG A 146 -1.90 -15.27 -0.67
C ARG A 146 -1.84 -16.57 -1.48
N THR A 147 -2.60 -17.58 -1.02
CA THR A 147 -2.69 -18.86 -1.71
C THR A 147 -3.84 -18.84 -2.71
N LEU A 148 -3.79 -19.74 -3.67
CA LEU A 148 -4.89 -19.93 -4.62
C LEU A 148 -6.21 -20.24 -3.90
N ARG A 149 -6.12 -20.96 -2.78
CA ARG A 149 -7.27 -21.34 -1.94
C ARG A 149 -7.93 -20.14 -1.26
N THR A 150 -7.17 -19.25 -0.64
CA THR A 150 -7.74 -18.05 -0.01
C THR A 150 -8.33 -17.10 -1.06
N THR A 151 -7.70 -17.03 -2.23
CA THR A 151 -8.23 -16.35 -3.41
C THR A 151 -9.57 -16.95 -3.86
N TYR A 152 -9.69 -18.28 -3.90
CA TYR A 152 -10.93 -18.98 -4.19
C TYR A 152 -12.03 -18.75 -3.16
N GLU A 153 -11.72 -18.89 -1.87
CA GLU A 153 -12.68 -18.65 -0.80
C GLU A 153 -13.22 -17.20 -0.84
N TYR A 154 -12.37 -16.24 -1.19
CA TYR A 154 -12.74 -14.83 -1.34
C TYR A 154 -13.63 -14.54 -2.55
N TYR A 155 -13.30 -15.06 -3.73
CA TYR A 155 -14.07 -14.79 -4.96
C TYR A 155 -15.31 -15.68 -5.10
N CYS A 156 -15.25 -16.94 -4.66
CA CYS A 156 -16.27 -17.96 -4.90
C CYS A 156 -17.18 -18.22 -3.69
N LYS A 157 -16.90 -17.64 -2.51
CA LYS A 157 -17.69 -17.78 -1.25
C LYS A 157 -17.93 -19.24 -0.78
N LYS A 158 -17.08 -20.20 -1.17
CA LYS A 158 -17.18 -21.62 -0.77
C LYS A 158 -16.00 -22.03 0.11
N ILE A 159 -16.25 -22.74 1.21
CA ILE A 159 -15.21 -23.35 2.06
C ILE A 159 -14.74 -24.65 1.39
N SER A 160 -13.54 -24.67 0.83
CA SER A 160 -12.99 -25.88 0.20
C SER A 160 -12.56 -26.89 1.27
N ARG A 161 -13.14 -28.09 1.27
CA ARG A 161 -12.65 -29.26 2.03
C ARG A 161 -11.90 -30.21 1.08
N ARG A 162 -10.58 -30.32 1.26
CA ARG A 162 -9.62 -31.44 0.95
C ARG A 162 -8.39 -31.09 0.12
N GLN A 163 -7.40 -31.98 0.22
CA GLN A 163 -5.96 -31.86 -0.05
C GLN A 163 -5.55 -31.47 -1.48
N HIS A 164 -4.43 -30.73 -1.54
CA HIS A 164 -3.79 -30.17 -2.72
C HIS A 164 -3.23 -31.26 -3.65
N ARG A 165 -3.81 -31.36 -4.85
CA ARG A 165 -3.19 -31.96 -6.03
C ARG A 165 -3.17 -30.88 -7.11
N ALA A 166 -2.12 -30.82 -7.94
CA ALA A 166 -1.98 -29.80 -8.97
C ALA A 166 -3.21 -29.70 -9.90
N VAL A 167 -3.88 -30.82 -10.20
CA VAL A 167 -5.14 -30.82 -10.97
C VAL A 167 -6.31 -30.14 -10.24
N ASN A 168 -6.38 -30.28 -8.92
CA ASN A 168 -7.40 -29.63 -8.09
C ASN A 168 -7.13 -28.12 -8.01
N ASP A 169 -5.87 -27.71 -7.90
CA ASP A 169 -5.47 -26.31 -7.89
C ASP A 169 -5.74 -25.65 -9.26
N THR A 170 -5.45 -26.32 -10.39
CA THR A 170 -5.79 -25.81 -11.73
C THR A 170 -7.30 -25.64 -11.92
N ASN A 171 -8.10 -26.61 -11.50
CA ASN A 171 -9.57 -26.49 -11.55
C ASN A 171 -10.08 -25.37 -10.64
N LEU A 172 -9.45 -25.19 -9.47
CA LEU A 172 -9.77 -24.10 -8.55
C LEU A 172 -9.48 -22.74 -9.20
N ALA A 173 -8.32 -22.56 -9.83
CA ALA A 173 -7.97 -21.34 -10.54
C ALA A 173 -8.96 -21.01 -11.67
N LEU A 174 -9.42 -22.02 -12.40
CA LEU A 174 -10.42 -21.85 -13.45
C LEU A 174 -11.77 -21.39 -12.87
N GLU A 175 -12.22 -21.97 -11.77
CA GLU A 175 -13.46 -21.54 -11.10
C GLU A 175 -13.37 -20.11 -10.56
N ILE A 176 -12.21 -19.68 -10.04
CA ILE A 176 -11.96 -18.28 -9.64
C ILE A 176 -12.16 -17.36 -10.82
N LEU A 177 -11.52 -17.67 -11.95
CA LEU A 177 -11.58 -16.84 -13.15
C LEU A 177 -13.02 -16.70 -13.64
N VAL A 178 -13.80 -17.78 -13.65
CA VAL A 178 -15.23 -17.72 -14.00
C VAL A 178 -16.01 -16.80 -13.04
N CYS A 179 -15.84 -16.95 -11.72
CA CYS A 179 -16.52 -16.11 -10.73
C CYS A 179 -16.12 -14.63 -10.84
N GLN A 180 -14.85 -14.37 -11.13
CA GLN A 180 -14.35 -13.03 -11.37
C GLN A 180 -15.03 -12.41 -12.61
N LEU A 181 -15.12 -13.17 -13.71
CA LEU A 181 -15.75 -12.72 -14.96
C LEU A 181 -17.26 -12.50 -14.80
N GLU A 182 -17.92 -13.23 -13.92
CA GLU A 182 -19.34 -13.01 -13.56
C GLU A 182 -19.54 -11.76 -12.72
N LYS A 183 -18.65 -11.54 -11.74
CA LYS A 183 -18.77 -10.44 -10.76
C LYS A 183 -18.38 -9.08 -11.33
N TYR A 184 -17.35 -9.03 -12.17
CA TYR A 184 -16.82 -7.80 -12.74
C TYR A 184 -16.85 -7.90 -14.27
N LYS A 185 -17.59 -7.01 -14.92
CA LYS A 185 -17.73 -7.04 -16.39
C LYS A 185 -16.52 -6.44 -17.09
N GLU A 186 -15.80 -5.57 -16.39
CA GLU A 186 -14.64 -4.82 -16.84
C GLU A 186 -13.44 -5.74 -17.11
N ILE A 187 -13.30 -6.83 -16.36
CA ILE A 187 -12.24 -7.83 -16.61
C ILE A 187 -12.54 -8.75 -17.80
N ARG A 188 -13.61 -8.50 -18.56
CA ARG A 188 -13.85 -9.13 -19.86
C ARG A 188 -13.20 -8.32 -21.00
N ASP A 189 -12.75 -7.11 -20.71
CA ASP A 189 -12.02 -6.25 -21.63
C ASP A 189 -10.52 -6.53 -21.51
N TRP A 190 -9.91 -6.90 -22.64
CA TRP A 190 -8.49 -7.18 -22.74
C TRP A 190 -7.61 -5.96 -22.50
N GLU A 191 -8.08 -4.75 -22.82
CA GLU A 191 -7.34 -3.52 -22.54
C GLU A 191 -7.30 -3.24 -21.04
N PHE A 192 -8.41 -3.44 -20.34
CA PHE A 192 -8.48 -3.37 -18.88
C PHE A 192 -7.62 -4.44 -18.21
N ILE A 193 -7.71 -5.71 -18.65
CA ILE A 193 -6.85 -6.79 -18.16
C ILE A 193 -5.39 -6.39 -18.32
N ASN A 194 -4.98 -5.92 -19.50
CA ASN A 194 -3.61 -5.49 -19.76
C ASN A 194 -3.19 -4.31 -18.87
N LYS A 195 -4.09 -3.38 -18.58
CA LYS A 195 -3.83 -2.24 -17.69
C LYS A 195 -3.63 -2.66 -16.24
N VAL A 196 -4.39 -3.66 -15.75
CA VAL A 196 -4.27 -4.20 -14.39
C VAL A 196 -2.98 -5.01 -14.20
N HIS A 197 -2.48 -5.64 -15.26
CA HIS A 197 -1.26 -6.45 -15.22
C HIS A 197 0.00 -5.68 -15.64
N LYS A 198 -0.14 -4.38 -15.97
CA LYS A 198 1.02 -3.49 -16.12
C LYS A 198 1.56 -3.14 -14.73
N PRO A 199 2.87 -3.32 -14.46
CA PRO A 199 3.45 -2.96 -13.17
C PRO A 199 3.24 -1.47 -12.88
N SER A 200 2.91 -1.18 -11.62
CA SER A 200 2.79 0.17 -11.09
C SER A 200 4.16 0.83 -10.96
N ASN A 201 4.19 2.16 -10.95
CA ASN A 201 5.42 2.98 -10.92
C ASN A 201 6.36 2.73 -9.72
N ASP A 202 5.94 2.01 -8.70
CA ASP A 202 6.69 1.77 -7.46
C ASP A 202 7.51 0.46 -7.47
N ASP A 203 7.45 -0.33 -8.55
CA ASP A 203 8.23 -1.58 -8.68
C ASP A 203 9.65 -1.34 -9.23
N TYR A 204 9.96 -0.09 -9.61
CA TYR A 204 11.20 0.29 -10.28
C TYR A 204 12.34 0.53 -9.30
N SER A 205 13.52 0.05 -9.66
CA SER A 205 14.73 0.11 -8.85
C SER A 205 15.57 1.36 -9.10
N ASP A 206 15.19 2.17 -10.08
CA ASP A 206 15.81 3.44 -10.42
C ASP A 206 14.79 4.54 -10.70
N SER A 207 15.18 5.78 -10.45
CA SER A 207 14.38 6.98 -10.66
C SER A 207 13.96 7.22 -12.12
N THR A 208 14.67 6.62 -13.08
CA THR A 208 14.38 6.75 -14.52
C THR A 208 13.61 5.56 -15.09
N ARG A 209 13.18 4.63 -14.23
CA ARG A 209 12.32 3.48 -14.54
C ARG A 209 12.87 2.56 -15.62
N LYS A 210 14.18 2.38 -15.65
CA LYS A 210 14.88 1.50 -16.59
C LYS A 210 15.03 0.08 -16.07
N PHE A 211 14.91 -0.12 -14.76
CA PHE A 211 14.97 -1.40 -14.08
C PHE A 211 13.85 -1.55 -13.05
N TYR A 212 13.36 -2.77 -12.85
CA TYR A 212 12.42 -3.12 -11.78
C TYR A 212 12.89 -4.38 -11.04
N TRP A 213 12.54 -4.50 -9.75
CA TRP A 213 12.91 -5.66 -8.94
C TRP A 213 11.82 -6.72 -8.96
N LEU A 214 12.20 -7.96 -9.32
CA LEU A 214 11.34 -9.12 -9.17
C LEU A 214 12.13 -10.24 -8.51
N ARG A 215 11.63 -10.76 -7.38
CA ARG A 215 12.24 -11.89 -6.63
C ARG A 215 13.74 -11.67 -6.31
N SER A 216 14.09 -10.45 -5.91
CA SER A 216 15.47 -10.04 -5.57
C SER A 216 16.45 -10.02 -6.76
N GLU A 217 15.94 -9.99 -7.99
CA GLU A 217 16.71 -9.79 -9.23
C GLU A 217 16.21 -8.56 -9.98
N ALA A 218 17.13 -7.84 -10.64
CA ALA A 218 16.80 -6.66 -11.43
C ALA A 218 16.46 -7.08 -12.87
N TYR A 219 15.38 -6.52 -13.42
CA TYR A 219 14.89 -6.77 -14.77
C TYR A 219 14.89 -5.48 -15.59
N PHE A 220 15.16 -5.58 -16.88
CA PHE A 220 15.13 -4.43 -17.80
C PHE A 220 13.69 -4.01 -18.13
N ALA A 221 13.42 -2.71 -18.11
CA ALA A 221 12.15 -2.13 -18.53
C ALA A 221 12.23 -1.31 -19.82
N PHE A 222 13.36 -1.39 -20.54
CA PHE A 222 13.60 -0.63 -21.77
C PHE A 222 14.45 -1.41 -22.76
N SER A 223 14.59 -0.86 -23.97
CA SER A 223 15.38 -1.41 -25.08
C SER A 223 14.85 -2.74 -25.63
N LYS A 224 15.67 -3.45 -26.41
CA LYS A 224 15.38 -4.81 -26.92
C LYS A 224 15.31 -5.89 -25.82
N TYR A 225 15.64 -5.55 -24.57
CA TYR A 225 15.71 -6.49 -23.44
C TYR A 225 14.60 -6.33 -22.40
N ILE A 226 13.48 -5.68 -22.72
CA ILE A 226 12.34 -5.58 -21.81
C ILE A 226 11.97 -6.97 -21.24
N ASP A 227 11.74 -7.03 -19.93
CA ASP A 227 11.42 -8.20 -19.11
C ASP A 227 12.50 -9.29 -19.06
N LYS A 228 13.73 -8.98 -19.50
CA LYS A 228 14.87 -9.90 -19.34
C LYS A 228 15.62 -9.62 -18.02
N PRO A 229 16.03 -10.66 -17.28
CA PRO A 229 16.88 -10.49 -16.10
C PRO A 229 18.22 -9.85 -16.47
N LEU A 230 18.67 -8.90 -15.66
CA LEU A 230 19.96 -8.21 -15.87
C LEU A 230 21.12 -9.20 -15.95
N ILE A 231 21.14 -10.21 -15.08
CA ILE A 231 22.17 -11.26 -15.04
C ILE A 231 22.15 -12.12 -16.31
N GLN A 232 20.97 -12.37 -16.89
CA GLN A 232 20.87 -13.13 -18.12
C GLN A 232 21.47 -12.34 -19.29
N VAL A 233 21.15 -11.04 -19.41
CA VAL A 233 21.72 -10.16 -20.45
C VAL A 233 23.23 -9.99 -20.26
N ALA A 234 23.72 -9.96 -19.02
CA ALA A 234 25.15 -9.92 -18.74
C ALA A 234 25.92 -11.14 -19.30
N LYS A 235 25.25 -12.30 -19.42
CA LYS A 235 25.81 -13.53 -20.00
C LYS A 235 25.66 -13.55 -21.53
N ASP A 236 24.48 -13.17 -22.03
CA ASP A 236 24.12 -13.33 -23.44
C ASP A 236 24.61 -12.17 -24.34
N ASP A 237 24.67 -10.93 -23.84
CA ASP A 237 25.16 -9.74 -24.57
C ASP A 237 25.89 -8.76 -23.62
N PRO A 238 27.11 -9.09 -23.16
CA PRO A 238 27.88 -8.25 -22.24
C PRO A 238 28.25 -6.88 -22.86
N LYS A 239 28.40 -6.80 -24.19
CA LYS A 239 28.74 -5.56 -24.90
C LYS A 239 27.63 -4.50 -24.73
N PHE A 240 26.38 -4.93 -24.65
CA PHE A 240 25.26 -4.03 -24.37
C PHE A 240 25.38 -3.36 -22.99
N LEU A 241 25.81 -4.09 -21.96
CA LEU A 241 26.04 -3.51 -20.63
C LEU A 241 27.24 -2.55 -20.61
N GLU A 242 28.31 -2.89 -21.32
CA GLU A 242 29.46 -1.98 -21.46
C GLU A 242 29.07 -0.67 -22.16
N TRP A 243 28.21 -0.74 -23.16
CA TRP A 243 27.67 0.44 -23.83
C TRP A 243 26.87 1.31 -22.85
N ILE A 244 25.99 0.72 -22.02
CA ILE A 244 25.24 1.46 -20.99
C ILE A 244 26.20 2.15 -20.01
N LEU A 245 27.25 1.46 -19.55
CA LEU A 245 28.22 2.00 -18.59
C LEU A 245 29.05 3.17 -19.14
N LYS A 246 29.31 3.20 -20.46
CA LYS A 246 30.08 4.27 -21.14
C LYS A 246 29.21 5.41 -21.68
N SER A 247 27.90 5.21 -21.75
CA SER A 247 26.94 6.18 -22.29
C SER A 247 26.40 7.11 -21.20
N ASP A 248 25.60 8.09 -21.62
CA ASP A 248 24.97 9.09 -20.77
C ASP A 248 23.75 8.54 -20.01
N PHE A 249 23.99 7.57 -19.13
CA PHE A 249 23.01 7.07 -18.15
C PHE A 249 23.35 7.57 -16.75
N SER A 250 22.32 7.67 -15.88
CA SER A 250 22.50 8.07 -14.49
C SER A 250 23.43 7.13 -13.73
N GLU A 251 24.15 7.64 -12.72
CA GLU A 251 25.00 6.81 -11.87
C GLU A 251 24.20 5.76 -11.08
N GLU A 252 22.93 6.01 -10.82
CA GLU A 252 22.00 5.04 -10.22
C GLU A 252 21.89 3.77 -11.08
N ILE A 253 21.64 3.92 -12.38
CA ILE A 253 21.58 2.81 -13.34
C ILE A 253 22.92 2.07 -13.40
N LYS A 254 24.02 2.82 -13.50
CA LYS A 254 25.35 2.22 -13.59
C LYS A 254 25.69 1.44 -12.32
N ASN A 255 25.26 1.92 -11.16
CA ASN A 255 25.44 1.24 -9.88
C ASN A 255 24.62 -0.04 -9.77
N ILE A 256 23.38 -0.08 -10.27
CA ILE A 256 22.56 -1.32 -10.31
C ILE A 256 23.28 -2.41 -11.12
N ILE A 257 23.82 -2.05 -12.29
CA ILE A 257 24.58 -2.98 -13.14
C ILE A 257 25.86 -3.46 -12.43
N ARG A 258 26.66 -2.55 -11.87
CA ARG A 258 27.91 -2.87 -11.16
C ARG A 258 27.65 -3.80 -9.96
N GLN A 259 26.63 -3.50 -9.16
CA GLN A 259 26.27 -4.31 -7.98
C GLN A 259 25.80 -5.71 -8.37
N ALA A 260 24.99 -5.83 -9.44
CA ALA A 260 24.54 -7.13 -9.93
C ALA A 260 25.70 -8.00 -10.41
N GLN A 261 26.64 -7.42 -11.16
CA GLN A 261 27.85 -8.12 -11.64
C GLN A 261 28.77 -8.56 -10.49
N GLU A 262 28.95 -7.71 -9.47
CA GLU A 262 29.79 -8.04 -8.30
C GLU A 262 29.17 -9.18 -7.47
N ARG A 263 27.85 -9.17 -7.26
CA ARG A 263 27.14 -10.25 -6.55
C ARG A 263 27.26 -11.60 -7.27
N GLU A 264 27.20 -11.61 -8.60
CA GLU A 264 27.36 -12.84 -9.38
C GLU A 264 28.79 -13.40 -9.27
N LYS A 265 29.82 -12.54 -9.40
CA LYS A 265 31.22 -12.93 -9.19
C LYS A 265 31.48 -13.48 -7.78
N GLN A 266 30.84 -12.90 -6.76
CA GLN A 266 30.92 -13.39 -5.39
C GLN A 266 30.27 -14.76 -5.22
N LYS A 267 29.10 -15.00 -5.85
CA LYS A 267 28.45 -16.32 -5.87
C LYS A 267 29.32 -17.37 -6.54
N GLU A 268 29.90 -17.07 -7.70
CA GLU A 268 30.80 -18.00 -8.42
C GLU A 268 32.03 -18.35 -7.56
N ARG A 269 32.68 -17.35 -6.94
CA ARG A 269 33.80 -17.57 -6.01
C ARG A 269 33.44 -18.44 -4.80
N LEU A 270 32.23 -18.29 -4.26
CA LEU A 270 31.74 -19.09 -3.14
C LEU A 270 31.44 -20.53 -3.58
N LEU A 271 30.82 -20.72 -4.75
CA LEU A 271 30.59 -22.06 -5.33
C LEU A 271 31.92 -22.80 -5.58
N ASP A 272 32.93 -22.14 -6.14
CA ASP A 272 34.25 -22.73 -6.37
C ASP A 272 34.95 -23.14 -5.07
N LYS A 273 34.84 -22.32 -4.02
CA LYS A 273 35.34 -22.68 -2.68
C LYS A 273 34.61 -23.89 -2.11
N PHE A 274 33.28 -23.95 -2.22
CA PHE A 274 32.48 -25.08 -1.75
C PHE A 274 32.80 -26.39 -2.50
N ILE A 275 33.06 -26.32 -3.80
CA ILE A 275 33.44 -27.49 -4.62
C ILE A 275 34.85 -27.98 -4.26
N LYS A 276 35.79 -27.07 -3.98
CA LYS A 276 37.16 -27.42 -3.54
C LYS A 276 37.24 -28.02 -2.14
N ILE A 277 36.29 -27.74 -1.25
CA ILE A 277 36.23 -28.31 0.11
C ILE A 277 35.64 -29.74 0.09
N LYS A 278 34.92 -30.13 -0.98
CA LYS A 278 34.29 -31.45 -1.13
C LYS A 278 35.09 -32.44 -2.01
N LYS A 279 36.26 -32.04 -2.52
CA LYS A 279 37.25 -32.91 -3.17
C LYS A 279 38.41 -33.13 -2.21
#